data_AF-S0G419-F1
#
_entry.id   AF-S0G419-F1
#
_cell.length_a   1.000
_cell.length_b   1.000
_cell.length_c   1.000
_cell.angle_alpha   90.00
_cell.angle_beta   90.00
_cell.angle_gamma   90.00
#
_symmetry.space_group_name_H-M   'P 1'
#
loop_
_entity.id
_entity.type
_entity.pdbx_description
1 polymer ?
#
loop_
_entity_poly.entity_id
_entity_poly.type
_entity_poly.pdbx_seq_one_letter_code
_entity_poly.pdbx_strand_id
1 'polypeptide(L)' 'MVFRRGSRVEVFQASSDEAWEPYMNDFIGAHGVVTDPDTSINDPDDLIEVSLQGKGTHRLPQDCLRVLDDRQGEPS' A
#
# COMPACT_ATOMS: atom_id res chain seq x y z
N MET A 1 9.71 0.02 6.78
CA MET A 1 9.69 -1.03 5.73
C MET A 1 9.67 -0.32 4.39
N VAL A 2 10.35 -0.83 3.37
CA VAL A 2 10.40 -0.17 2.05
C VAL A 2 9.48 -0.93 1.10
N PHE A 3 8.50 -0.25 0.52
CA PHE A 3 7.64 -0.82 -0.51
C PHE A 3 8.42 -0.93 -1.82
N ARG A 4 8.29 -2.06 -2.50
CA ARG A 4 8.93 -2.28 -3.79
C ARG A 4 7.87 -2.45 -4.86
N ARG A 5 8.17 -1.98 -6.07
CA ARG A 5 7.34 -2.26 -7.24
C ARG A 5 7.14 -3.77 -7.39
N GLY A 6 5.89 -4.20 -7.52
CA GLY A 6 5.48 -5.61 -7.59
C GLY A 6 5.22 -6.26 -6.24
N SER A 7 5.48 -5.60 -5.11
CA SER A 7 5.12 -6.11 -3.79
C SER A 7 3.61 -6.18 -3.63
N ARG A 8 3.10 -7.32 -3.14
CA ARG A 8 1.70 -7.43 -2.72
C ARG A 8 1.51 -6.70 -1.41
N VAL A 9 0.44 -5.94 -1.31
CA VAL A 9 0.08 -5.15 -0.14
C VAL A 9 -1.38 -5.32 0.20
N GLU A 10 -1.71 -5.06 1.46
CA GLU A 10 -3.06 -4.95 1.97
C GLU A 10 -3.23 -3.57 2.61
N VAL A 11 -4.37 -2.94 2.38
CA VAL A 11 -4.77 -1.76 3.14
C VAL A 11 -5.33 -2.24 4.48
N PHE A 12 -4.56 -2.21 5.55
CA PHE A 12 -4.94 -2.83 6.82
C PHE A 12 -5.67 -1.88 7.78
N GLN A 13 -5.54 -0.56 7.58
CA GLN A 13 -6.17 0.47 8.41
C GLN A 13 -6.47 1.72 7.59
N ALA A 14 -7.26 2.64 8.16
CA ALA A 14 -7.37 4.00 7.62
C ALA A 14 -6.08 4.78 7.91
N SER A 15 -5.63 5.60 6.96
CA SER A 15 -4.52 6.52 7.22
C SER A 15 -5.00 7.74 8.01
N SER A 16 -4.10 8.31 8.81
CA SER A 16 -4.33 9.61 9.47
C SER A 16 -3.87 10.79 8.62
N ASP A 17 -3.38 10.52 7.41
CA ASP A 17 -2.90 11.51 6.46
C ASP A 17 -4.04 12.33 5.84
N GLU A 18 -3.77 13.59 5.47
CA GLU A 18 -4.76 14.47 4.82
C GLU A 18 -5.19 13.97 3.44
N ALA A 19 -4.36 13.15 2.77
CA ALA A 19 -4.72 12.51 1.51
C ALA A 19 -5.78 11.41 1.67
N TRP A 20 -6.08 10.97 2.90
CA TRP A 20 -7.06 9.92 3.14
C TRP A 20 -8.50 10.45 3.11
N GLU A 21 -9.21 10.12 2.04
CA GLU A 21 -10.59 10.54 1.87
C GLU A 21 -11.59 9.52 2.43
N PRO A 22 -12.81 9.94 2.84
CA PRO A 22 -13.80 9.03 3.44
C PRO A 22 -14.18 7.81 2.58
N TYR A 23 -14.12 7.92 1.24
CA TYR A 23 -14.40 6.78 0.37
C TYR A 23 -13.29 5.72 0.42
N MET A 24 -12.08 6.09 0.81
CA MET A 24 -10.94 5.18 0.93
C MET A 24 -11.11 4.21 2.10
N ASN A 25 -12.01 4.47 3.06
CA ASN A 25 -12.36 3.49 4.08
C ASN A 25 -12.91 2.20 3.49
N ASP A 26 -13.51 2.24 2.29
CA ASP A 26 -13.93 1.03 1.60
C ASP A 26 -12.71 0.17 1.19
N PHE A 27 -11.53 0.78 1.02
CA PHE A 27 -10.30 0.08 0.66
C PHE A 27 -9.73 -0.75 1.80
N ILE A 28 -10.15 -0.52 3.05
CA ILE A 28 -9.67 -1.29 4.20
C ILE A 28 -10.02 -2.77 4.02
N GLY A 29 -9.02 -3.65 4.10
CA GLY A 29 -9.10 -5.07 3.79
C GLY A 29 -8.92 -5.40 2.30
N ALA A 30 -8.71 -4.41 1.43
CA ALA A 30 -8.44 -4.64 0.02
C ALA A 30 -6.97 -5.00 -0.21
N HIS A 31 -6.78 -5.96 -1.12
CA HIS A 31 -5.47 -6.38 -1.57
C HIS A 31 -5.08 -5.67 -2.86
N GLY A 32 -3.82 -5.29 -2.95
CA GLY A 32 -3.26 -4.67 -4.13
C GLY A 32 -1.83 -5.06 -4.39
N VAL A 33 -1.28 -4.47 -5.45
CA VAL A 33 0.13 -4.58 -5.82
C VAL A 33 0.68 -3.18 -6.02
N VAL A 34 1.87 -2.93 -5.48
CA VAL A 34 2.58 -1.67 -5.69
C VAL A 34 2.97 -1.58 -7.16
N THR A 35 2.36 -0.66 -7.90
CA THR A 35 2.70 -0.41 -9.30
C THR A 35 3.83 0.59 -9.43
N ASP A 36 3.84 1.58 -8.55
CA ASP A 36 4.90 2.57 -8.46
C ASP A 36 5.13 2.95 -6.99
N PRO A 37 6.31 2.63 -6.43
CA PRO A 37 6.66 3.03 -5.07
C PRO A 37 7.08 4.52 -4.97
N ASP A 38 6.90 5.32 -6.04
CA ASP A 38 7.37 6.69 -6.31
C ASP A 38 8.44 7.19 -5.33
N THR A 39 9.68 7.08 -5.81
CA THR A 39 10.91 7.21 -5.06
C THR A 39 11.47 8.62 -5.11
N SER A 40 10.73 9.63 -4.64
CA SER A 40 11.38 10.87 -4.20
C SER A 40 11.97 10.65 -2.81
N ILE A 41 13.05 9.86 -2.77
CA ILE A 41 14.05 9.70 -1.70
C ILE A 41 13.58 10.17 -0.30
N ASN A 42 13.00 9.24 0.47
CA ASN A 42 12.84 9.25 1.94
C ASN A 42 11.78 10.17 2.59
N ASP A 43 10.84 10.77 1.86
CA ASP A 43 9.72 11.44 2.53
C ASP A 43 8.66 10.42 2.99
N PRO A 44 8.38 10.31 4.30
CA PRO A 44 7.36 9.38 4.83
C PRO A 44 5.93 9.79 4.46
N ASP A 45 5.74 11.04 4.04
CA ASP A 45 4.48 11.62 3.58
C ASP A 45 4.19 11.34 2.08
N ASP A 46 5.13 10.72 1.34
CA ASP A 46 4.92 10.41 -0.07
C ASP A 46 3.92 9.27 -0.29
N LEU A 47 3.03 9.45 -1.26
CA LEU A 47 1.99 8.49 -1.61
C LEU A 47 2.53 7.41 -2.56
N ILE A 48 2.17 6.16 -2.27
CA ILE A 48 2.53 5.00 -3.11
C ILE A 48 1.39 4.68 -4.05
N GLU A 49 1.73 4.44 -5.32
CA GLU A 49 0.76 3.95 -6.29
C GLU A 49 0.54 2.45 -6.13
N VAL A 50 -0.69 2.08 -5.78
CA VAL A 50 -1.13 0.71 -5.57
C VAL A 50 -2.30 0.40 -6.48
N SER A 51 -2.18 -0.68 -7.25
CA SER A 51 -3.30 -1.26 -7.98
C SER A 51 -4.10 -2.19 -7.07
N LEU A 52 -5.26 -1.72 -6.61
CA LEU A 52 -6.19 -2.47 -5.76
C LEU A 52 -7.08 -3.37 -6.62
N GLN A 53 -7.22 -4.63 -6.20
CA GLN A 53 -8.08 -5.59 -6.90
C GLN A 53 -9.54 -5.13 -6.90
N GLY A 54 -10.13 -5.01 -8.10
CA GLY A 54 -11.52 -4.60 -8.29
C GLY A 54 -11.79 -3.10 -8.10
N LYS A 55 -10.78 -2.30 -7.74
CA LYS A 55 -10.92 -0.85 -7.49
C LYS A 55 -10.06 0.02 -8.40
N GLY A 56 -9.10 -0.57 -9.10
CA GLY A 56 -8.19 0.13 -10.01
C GLY A 56 -6.94 0.62 -9.28
N THR A 57 -6.24 1.56 -9.92
CA THR A 57 -4.97 2.09 -9.41
C THR A 57 -5.18 3.38 -8.64
N HIS A 58 -4.69 3.42 -7.40
CA HIS A 58 -4.87 4.53 -6.46
C HIS A 58 -3.55 4.85 -5.78
N ARG A 59 -3.35 6.13 -5.44
CA ARG A 59 -2.22 6.58 -4.63
C ARG A 59 -2.65 6.58 -3.16
N LEU A 60 -1.92 5.84 -2.32
CA LEU A 60 -2.26 5.62 -0.92
C LEU A 60 -1.06 5.95 -0.02
N PRO A 61 -1.30 6.50 1.18
CA PRO A 61 -0.25 6.69 2.18
C PRO A 61 0.43 5.37 2.56
N GLN A 62 1.70 5.43 2.91
CA GLN A 62 2.46 4.22 3.28
C GLN A 62 1.97 3.60 4.59
N ASP A 63 1.48 4.44 5.51
CA ASP A 63 1.07 4.04 6.87
C ASP A 63 -0.17 3.13 6.89
N CYS A 64 -1.05 3.24 5.89
CA CYS A 64 -2.22 2.35 5.78
C CYS A 64 -1.92 1.03 5.06
N LEU A 65 -0.74 0.90 4.45
CA LEU A 65 -0.35 -0.26 3.66
C LEU A 65 0.50 -1.22 4.49
N ARG A 66 0.23 -2.51 4.33
CA ARG A 66 1.04 -3.59 4.90
C ARG A 66 1.48 -4.51 3.79
N VAL A 67 2.79 -4.78 3.70
CA VAL A 67 3.33 -5.74 2.74
C VAL A 67 2.87 -7.14 3.12
N LEU A 68 2.18 -7.80 2.19
CA LEU A 68 1.87 -9.22 2.25
C LEU A 68 3.07 -9.98 1.68
N ASP A 69 4.16 -9.97 2.44
CA ASP A 69 5.35 -10.73 2.13
C ASP A 69 5.00 -12.21 2.36
N ASP A 70 5.01 -13.01 1.30
CA ASP A 70 4.87 -14.47 1.37
C ASP A 70 6.18 -15.07 1.91
N ARG A 71 6.58 -14.66 3.11
CA ARG A 71 7.48 -15.46 3.95
C ARG A 71 6.65 -16.45 4.78
N GLN A 72 5.84 -17.25 4.09
CA GLN A 72 5.74 -18.66 4.42
C GLN A 72 6.77 -19.39 3.57
N GLY A 73 8.04 -19.37 3.98
CA GLY A 73 9.08 -20.06 3.21
C GLY A 73 10.52 -19.82 3.62
N GLU A 74 10.84 -19.77 4.92
CA GLU A 74 12.14 -20.29 5.34
C GLU A 74 11.95 -21.78 5.63
N PRO A 75 12.39 -22.72 4.75
CA PRO A 75 12.56 -24.09 5.17
C PRO A 75 13.86 -24.21 5.98
N SER A 76 13.69 -24.65 7.24
CA SER A 76 14.66 -25.30 8.16
C SER A 76 15.86 -24.51 8.66
#